data_AF-A0A948BI49-F1
#
_entry.id   AF-A0A948BI49-F1
#
_cell.length_a   1.000
_cell.length_b   1.000
_cell.length_c   1.000
_cell.angle_alpha   90.00
_cell.angle_beta   90.00
_cell.angle_gamma   90.00
#
_symmetry.space_group_name_H-M   'P 1'
#
loop_
_entity.id
_entity.type
_entity.pdbx_description
1 polymer ?
#
loop_
_entity_poly.entity_id
_entity_poly.type
_entity_poly.pdbx_seq_one_letter_code
_entity_poly.pdbx_strand_id
1 'polypeptide(L)'
;MDVRSTSRLILLSLVLAGLLLAGCGGSGSSSSVVPETTTSVTGTVTAGAVDGGSLSVLDLTGNVVAGPVQTSQGSYSVDIPDDRLGEDLVMECTGGTFIDEATGEPTSAGTMSAYLAMNTLTLGSEIHLTPGSTVVRGMIRAGLSQTEAEAAFAGAFGFTPDLAIEPNLQGDGTDEQNLAGLRTGAFSRLTADLGYAPADQFDLLAAISEDLADGDLDGEGATIMELTGDTANHFAGCLIEQGKGMGMAADQLGSLPFATVAETESYQIEYLAGMMGAMQGKTVFSLKVTDLVTAAPVTGATLNLKATMTMATMSHGTPVDSVTEMGDGVYQCTVYYLMASMMNGVSAGYWSLQATVNDEAATFYPNVTMAMGDTTRATLKDANDKIAGMMGQPASVRSYYLFKNSLSGETGNHILKLFLATRESLMNHPALFTGQVLTDENGQSWTVTTMNVQLSTDGGNNWTEMVDDGNGSWVGAAISDLVEGESATILVRLLVNGVEKTGNGEAGGDPASFTMTP
;
A
#
# COMPACT_ATOMS: atom_id res chain seq x y z
N MET A 1 -16.21 -40.93 47.68
CA MET A 1 -17.41 -40.05 47.69
C MET A 1 -17.36 -39.27 46.41
N ASP A 2 -17.65 -39.93 45.29
CA ASP A 2 -18.97 -40.27 44.72
C ASP A 2 -19.42 -39.19 43.73
N VAL A 3 -19.22 -39.46 42.43
CA VAL A 3 -20.22 -39.83 41.39
C VAL A 3 -21.02 -38.60 40.93
N ARG A 4 -20.95 -38.13 39.68
CA ARG A 4 -21.51 -38.69 38.42
C ARG A 4 -20.87 -37.96 37.21
N SER A 5 -20.35 -38.61 36.15
CA SER A 5 -20.97 -39.53 35.16
C SER A 5 -22.04 -38.79 34.33
N THR A 6 -22.06 -38.70 32.99
CA THR A 6 -21.57 -39.54 31.87
C THR A 6 -21.94 -38.78 30.57
N SER A 7 -21.06 -38.62 29.58
CA SER A 7 -20.77 -39.48 28.41
C SER A 7 -21.64 -39.31 27.16
N ARG A 8 -20.91 -39.20 26.04
CA ARG A 8 -21.26 -39.21 24.62
C ARG A 8 -22.02 -40.48 24.20
N LEU A 9 -22.83 -40.40 23.15
CA LEU A 9 -23.15 -41.57 22.31
C LEU A 9 -23.37 -41.16 20.84
N ILE A 10 -22.59 -41.80 19.97
CA ILE A 10 -22.71 -41.90 18.51
C ILE A 10 -23.80 -42.94 18.21
N LEU A 11 -24.65 -42.71 17.20
CA LEU A 11 -25.30 -43.82 16.51
C LEU A 11 -25.68 -43.51 15.06
N LEU A 12 -25.15 -44.38 14.22
CA LEU A 12 -25.37 -44.64 12.80
C LEU A 12 -26.62 -45.52 12.65
N SER A 13 -27.54 -45.22 11.74
CA SER A 13 -28.54 -46.19 11.29
C SER A 13 -29.09 -45.90 9.90
N LEU A 14 -28.62 -46.70 8.95
CA LEU A 14 -29.16 -46.95 7.62
C LEU A 14 -30.33 -47.96 7.72
N VAL A 15 -31.52 -47.65 7.19
CA VAL A 15 -32.55 -48.65 6.84
C VAL A 15 -33.26 -48.25 5.55
N LEU A 16 -33.27 -49.19 4.62
CA LEU A 16 -33.91 -49.19 3.31
C LEU A 16 -35.22 -50.02 3.36
N ALA A 17 -36.14 -49.76 2.41
CA ALA A 17 -37.41 -50.45 2.06
C ALA A 17 -38.68 -49.74 2.57
N GLY A 18 -39.76 -49.50 1.80
CA GLY A 18 -40.13 -49.90 0.44
C GLY A 18 -41.67 -50.08 0.37
N LEU A 19 -42.26 -49.67 -0.76
CA LEU A 19 -43.58 -50.04 -1.34
C LEU A 19 -44.82 -49.14 -1.10
N LEU A 20 -45.24 -48.56 -2.24
CA LEU A 20 -46.57 -48.60 -2.88
C LEU A 20 -47.78 -47.95 -2.17
N LEU A 21 -48.15 -46.76 -2.66
CA LEU A 21 -49.55 -46.43 -2.88
C LEU A 21 -49.73 -45.91 -4.32
N ALA A 22 -50.40 -46.72 -5.12
CA ALA A 22 -50.99 -46.33 -6.39
C ALA A 22 -52.31 -45.59 -6.11
N GLY A 23 -52.37 -44.32 -6.48
CA GLY A 23 -53.60 -43.54 -6.57
C GLY A 23 -53.79 -43.08 -8.01
N CYS A 24 -54.80 -43.63 -8.67
CA CYS A 24 -55.21 -43.27 -10.03
C CYS A 24 -56.16 -42.06 -9.99
N GLY A 25 -55.98 -41.11 -10.91
CA GLY A 25 -57.08 -40.23 -11.35
C GLY A 25 -56.71 -38.76 -11.53
N GLY A 26 -56.31 -38.36 -12.75
CA GLY A 26 -56.24 -36.95 -13.14
C GLY A 26 -55.49 -36.74 -14.44
N SER A 27 -56.20 -36.76 -15.57
CA SER A 27 -55.67 -36.44 -16.89
C SER A 27 -55.30 -34.96 -16.98
N GLY A 28 -54.02 -34.65 -17.12
CA GLY A 28 -53.51 -33.32 -17.49
C GLY A 28 -52.36 -33.52 -18.46
N SER A 29 -52.47 -32.93 -19.65
CA SER A 29 -51.48 -33.00 -20.72
C SER A 29 -50.08 -32.71 -20.19
N SER A 30 -49.20 -33.71 -20.28
CA SER A 30 -47.78 -33.58 -19.98
C SER A 30 -47.12 -32.75 -21.08
N SER A 31 -47.05 -31.44 -20.89
CA SER A 31 -45.86 -30.72 -21.33
C SER A 31 -44.71 -31.30 -20.51
N SER A 32 -43.84 -32.09 -21.16
CA SER A 32 -42.51 -32.38 -20.60
C SER A 32 -41.81 -31.05 -20.40
N VAL A 33 -41.92 -30.49 -19.20
CA VAL A 33 -40.98 -29.48 -18.72
C VAL A 33 -39.67 -30.25 -18.59
N VAL A 34 -38.76 -30.04 -19.54
CA VAL A 34 -37.36 -30.37 -19.33
C VAL A 34 -36.98 -29.63 -18.05
N PRO A 35 -36.46 -30.28 -16.99
CA PRO A 35 -35.98 -29.54 -15.83
C PRO A 35 -34.98 -28.51 -16.35
N GLU A 36 -35.25 -27.23 -16.11
CA GLU A 36 -34.28 -26.18 -16.40
C GLU A 36 -33.02 -26.55 -15.63
N THR A 37 -31.92 -26.69 -16.36
CA THR A 37 -30.63 -26.98 -15.75
C THR A 37 -30.13 -25.70 -15.14
N THR A 38 -29.68 -25.78 -13.89
CA THR A 38 -29.23 -24.65 -13.12
C THR A 38 -27.85 -24.92 -12.57
N THR A 39 -27.06 -23.85 -12.44
CA THR A 39 -25.76 -23.86 -11.80
C THR A 39 -25.88 -23.21 -10.43
N SER A 40 -25.53 -23.98 -9.39
CA SER A 40 -25.54 -23.49 -8.01
C SER A 40 -24.29 -22.65 -7.74
N VAL A 41 -24.49 -21.44 -7.25
CA VAL A 41 -23.45 -20.49 -6.87
C VAL A 41 -23.63 -20.14 -5.40
N THR A 42 -22.53 -20.18 -4.66
CA THR A 42 -22.48 -19.86 -3.23
C THR A 42 -21.60 -18.65 -2.99
N GLY A 43 -21.59 -18.14 -1.76
CA GLY A 43 -20.66 -17.09 -1.37
C GLY A 43 -21.14 -16.33 -0.16
N THR A 44 -20.58 -15.14 0.03
CA THR A 44 -20.88 -14.27 1.18
C THR A 44 -21.20 -12.84 0.75
N VAL A 45 -21.96 -12.15 1.58
CA VAL A 45 -22.14 -10.69 1.53
C VAL A 45 -21.51 -10.12 2.79
N THR A 46 -20.41 -9.38 2.62
CA THR A 46 -19.55 -8.97 3.72
C THR A 46 -19.25 -7.48 3.66
N ALA A 47 -19.83 -6.72 4.59
CA ALA A 47 -19.33 -5.43 5.09
C ALA A 47 -19.11 -5.55 6.62
N GLY A 48 -18.88 -6.79 7.07
CA GLY A 48 -19.47 -7.42 8.24
C GLY A 48 -20.48 -8.46 7.74
N ALA A 49 -20.61 -9.61 8.40
CA ALA A 49 -21.49 -10.68 7.92
C ALA A 49 -22.95 -10.18 7.84
N VAL A 50 -23.46 -9.93 6.62
CA VAL A 50 -24.80 -9.37 6.43
C VAL A 50 -25.85 -10.46 6.62
N ASP A 51 -26.64 -10.37 7.69
CA ASP A 51 -27.70 -11.33 8.03
C ASP A 51 -29.08 -10.80 7.61
N GLY A 52 -29.91 -11.66 7.04
CA GLY A 52 -31.28 -11.31 6.62
C GLY A 52 -31.38 -10.37 5.42
N GLY A 53 -30.30 -10.26 4.63
CA GLY A 53 -30.30 -9.52 3.36
C GLY A 53 -30.96 -10.33 2.25
N SER A 54 -31.56 -9.63 1.29
CA SER A 54 -32.22 -10.25 0.14
C SER A 54 -31.32 -10.21 -1.09
N LEU A 55 -30.73 -11.35 -1.47
CA LEU A 55 -29.83 -11.47 -2.62
C LEU A 55 -30.58 -11.94 -3.87
N SER A 56 -30.41 -11.21 -4.97
CA SER A 56 -30.94 -11.54 -6.30
C SER A 56 -29.84 -11.48 -7.35
N VAL A 57 -29.99 -12.28 -8.40
CA VAL A 57 -29.16 -12.20 -9.61
C VAL A 57 -29.96 -11.47 -10.67
N LEU A 58 -29.39 -10.43 -11.25
CA LEU A 58 -30.02 -9.55 -12.23
C LEU A 58 -29.27 -9.63 -13.56
N ASP A 59 -29.99 -9.40 -14.66
CA ASP A 59 -29.36 -9.03 -15.93
C ASP A 59 -28.97 -7.54 -15.94
N LEU A 60 -28.21 -7.10 -16.96
CA LEU A 60 -27.80 -5.68 -17.07
C LEU A 60 -28.95 -4.70 -17.28
N THR A 61 -30.15 -5.17 -17.62
CA THR A 61 -31.35 -4.33 -17.72
C THR A 61 -32.13 -4.24 -16.41
N GLY A 62 -31.70 -4.99 -15.38
CA GLY A 62 -32.30 -5.00 -14.05
C GLY A 62 -33.41 -6.04 -13.86
N ASN A 63 -33.62 -6.98 -14.80
CA ASN A 63 -34.59 -8.05 -14.56
C ASN A 63 -33.97 -9.12 -13.67
N VAL A 64 -34.78 -9.65 -12.74
CA VAL A 64 -34.38 -10.77 -11.89
C VAL A 64 -34.25 -12.04 -12.72
N VAL A 65 -33.04 -12.60 -12.72
CA VAL A 65 -32.66 -13.88 -13.34
C VAL A 65 -32.79 -15.03 -12.34
N ALA A 66 -32.39 -14.81 -11.08
CA ALA A 66 -32.49 -15.79 -10.01
C ALA A 66 -32.66 -15.13 -8.63
N GLY A 67 -33.18 -15.88 -7.66
CA GLY A 67 -33.52 -15.37 -6.33
C GLY A 67 -34.94 -14.76 -6.25
N PRO A 68 -35.25 -13.99 -5.19
CA PRO A 68 -34.37 -13.65 -4.07
C PRO A 68 -34.10 -14.84 -3.14
N VAL A 69 -32.89 -14.92 -2.61
CA VAL A 69 -32.50 -15.79 -1.48
C VAL A 69 -32.12 -14.95 -0.28
N GLN A 70 -32.30 -15.46 0.93
CA GLN A 70 -31.95 -14.74 2.15
C GLN A 70 -30.54 -15.10 2.60
N THR A 71 -29.75 -14.10 2.98
CA THR A 71 -28.44 -14.33 3.58
C THR A 71 -28.61 -14.82 5.03
N SER A 72 -27.74 -15.73 5.45
CA SER A 72 -27.64 -16.15 6.85
C SER A 72 -26.18 -16.09 7.28
N GLN A 73 -25.88 -15.26 8.28
CA GLN A 73 -24.49 -14.96 8.69
C GLN A 73 -23.62 -14.57 7.47
N GLY A 74 -24.13 -13.70 6.59
CA GLY A 74 -23.47 -13.31 5.35
C GLY A 74 -23.54 -14.35 4.23
N SER A 75 -23.72 -15.64 4.52
CA SER A 75 -23.67 -16.72 3.52
C SER A 75 -24.96 -16.82 2.70
N TYR A 76 -24.84 -17.21 1.43
CA TYR A 76 -25.97 -17.51 0.55
C TYR A 76 -25.68 -18.68 -0.40
N SER A 77 -26.75 -19.19 -1.01
CA SER A 77 -26.72 -20.17 -2.11
C SER A 77 -27.85 -19.84 -3.06
N VAL A 78 -27.56 -19.67 -4.35
CA VAL A 78 -28.54 -19.34 -5.39
C VAL A 78 -28.31 -20.21 -6.62
N ASP A 79 -29.40 -20.70 -7.20
CA ASP A 79 -29.37 -21.50 -8.43
C ASP A 79 -29.67 -20.59 -9.64
N ILE A 80 -28.72 -20.48 -10.57
CA ILE A 80 -28.83 -19.64 -11.77
C ILE A 80 -29.15 -20.52 -12.98
N PRO A 81 -30.14 -20.17 -13.81
CA PRO A 81 -30.43 -20.91 -15.05
C PRO A 81 -29.21 -20.97 -15.99
N ASP A 82 -28.88 -22.16 -16.48
CA ASP A 82 -27.66 -22.39 -17.29
C ASP A 82 -27.65 -21.60 -18.61
N ASP A 83 -28.83 -21.31 -19.16
CA ASP A 83 -28.98 -20.52 -20.38
C ASP A 83 -28.64 -19.04 -20.19
N ARG A 84 -28.55 -18.58 -18.93
CA ARG A 84 -28.19 -17.20 -18.56
C ARG A 84 -26.71 -17.04 -18.21
N LEU A 85 -25.94 -18.13 -18.08
CA LEU A 85 -24.51 -18.07 -17.75
C LEU A 85 -23.64 -17.45 -18.86
N GLY A 86 -24.16 -17.40 -20.08
CA GLY A 86 -23.52 -16.76 -21.23
C GLY A 86 -23.76 -15.25 -21.31
N GLU A 87 -24.44 -14.65 -20.33
CA GLU A 87 -24.74 -13.22 -20.25
C GLU A 87 -23.93 -12.57 -19.12
N ASP A 88 -23.78 -11.25 -19.19
CA ASP A 88 -23.29 -10.47 -18.06
C ASP A 88 -24.38 -10.38 -16.99
N LEU A 89 -24.00 -10.67 -15.75
CA LEU A 89 -24.92 -10.72 -14.61
C LEU A 89 -24.47 -9.76 -13.51
N VAL A 90 -25.40 -9.43 -12.63
CA VAL A 90 -25.14 -8.66 -11.42
C VAL A 90 -25.70 -9.43 -10.23
N MET A 91 -24.88 -9.67 -9.22
CA MET A 91 -25.39 -10.08 -7.92
C MET A 91 -25.62 -8.84 -7.08
N GLU A 92 -26.83 -8.73 -6.51
CA GLU A 92 -27.22 -7.60 -5.67
C GLU A 92 -27.89 -8.13 -4.41
N CYS A 93 -27.40 -7.69 -3.25
CA CYS A 93 -28.00 -7.95 -1.95
C CYS A 93 -28.46 -6.63 -1.33
N THR A 94 -29.74 -6.55 -0.98
CA THR A 94 -30.34 -5.36 -0.36
C THR A 94 -30.85 -5.65 1.04
N GLY A 95 -30.64 -4.72 1.96
CA GLY A 95 -31.15 -4.80 3.33
C GLY A 95 -30.39 -5.81 4.20
N GLY A 96 -30.98 -6.15 5.35
CA GLY A 96 -30.34 -6.97 6.38
C GLY A 96 -29.62 -6.13 7.43
N THR A 97 -28.82 -6.79 8.27
CA THR A 97 -28.02 -6.14 9.32
C THR A 97 -26.63 -6.75 9.38
N PHE A 98 -25.64 -5.97 9.77
CA PHE A 98 -24.27 -6.42 10.01
C PHE A 98 -23.72 -5.82 11.30
N ILE A 99 -22.62 -6.37 11.81
CA ILE A 99 -21.86 -5.75 12.89
C ILE A 99 -20.81 -4.86 12.25
N ASP A 100 -20.92 -3.56 12.49
CA ASP A 100 -19.97 -2.58 11.97
C ASP A 100 -18.59 -2.81 12.59
N GLU A 101 -17.58 -3.06 11.75
CA GLU A 101 -16.22 -3.32 12.23
C GLU A 101 -15.65 -2.12 12.96
N ALA A 102 -16.18 -0.91 12.71
CA ALA A 102 -15.70 0.31 13.33
C ALA A 102 -16.09 0.41 14.83
N THR A 103 -17.37 0.24 15.08
CA THR A 103 -17.99 0.48 16.38
C THR A 103 -18.27 -0.80 17.16
N GLY A 104 -18.34 -1.94 16.46
CA GLY A 104 -18.80 -3.22 17.02
C GLY A 104 -20.31 -3.28 17.22
N GLU A 105 -21.07 -2.31 16.71
CA GLU A 105 -22.51 -2.21 16.91
C GLU A 105 -23.31 -2.74 15.71
N PRO A 106 -24.51 -3.33 15.94
CA PRO A 106 -25.40 -3.73 14.86
C PRO A 106 -25.90 -2.53 14.05
N THR A 107 -25.72 -2.59 12.73
CA THR A 107 -26.09 -1.54 11.78
C THR A 107 -26.92 -2.13 10.64
N SER A 108 -27.80 -1.31 10.06
CA SER A 108 -28.60 -1.71 8.89
C SER A 108 -27.71 -1.77 7.65
N ALA A 109 -27.78 -2.85 6.90
CA ALA A 109 -27.07 -2.97 5.63
C ALA A 109 -27.85 -2.27 4.51
N GLY A 110 -27.11 -1.57 3.64
CA GLY A 110 -27.63 -0.97 2.41
C GLY A 110 -27.63 -1.97 1.25
N THR A 111 -27.07 -1.55 0.12
CA THR A 111 -26.93 -2.41 -1.07
C THR A 111 -25.47 -2.82 -1.24
N MET A 112 -25.24 -4.12 -1.40
CA MET A 112 -23.95 -4.69 -1.79
C MET A 112 -24.10 -5.35 -3.15
N SER A 113 -23.11 -5.21 -4.02
CA SER A 113 -23.21 -5.78 -5.36
C SER A 113 -21.87 -6.21 -5.95
N ALA A 114 -21.95 -7.05 -6.98
CA ALA A 114 -20.81 -7.45 -7.79
C ALA A 114 -21.25 -7.63 -9.25
N TYR A 115 -20.41 -7.18 -10.18
CA TYR A 115 -20.57 -7.46 -11.61
C TYR A 115 -19.89 -8.79 -11.96
N LEU A 116 -20.55 -9.60 -12.77
CA LEU A 116 -20.09 -10.90 -13.21
C LEU A 116 -20.09 -10.93 -14.74
N ALA A 117 -18.89 -10.95 -15.32
CA ALA A 117 -18.76 -11.04 -16.76
C ALA A 117 -19.31 -12.37 -17.29
N MET A 118 -19.81 -12.36 -18.52
CA MET A 118 -20.33 -13.54 -19.20
C MET A 118 -19.35 -14.71 -19.18
N ASN A 119 -19.85 -15.93 -19.02
CA ASN A 119 -19.08 -17.18 -18.99
C ASN A 119 -18.02 -17.28 -17.86
N THR A 120 -18.12 -16.47 -16.80
CA THR A 120 -17.21 -16.59 -15.63
C THR A 120 -17.70 -17.58 -14.58
N LEU A 121 -19.01 -17.84 -14.53
CA LEU A 121 -19.61 -18.74 -13.56
C LEU A 121 -19.59 -20.19 -14.04
N THR A 122 -19.20 -21.09 -13.13
CA THR A 122 -19.23 -22.54 -13.35
C THR A 122 -19.79 -23.24 -12.10
N LEU A 123 -20.04 -24.55 -12.20
CA LEU A 123 -20.52 -25.33 -11.06
C LEU A 123 -19.53 -25.26 -9.89
N GLY A 124 -20.00 -24.78 -8.74
CA GLY A 124 -19.18 -24.60 -7.54
C GLY A 124 -18.42 -23.27 -7.50
N SER A 125 -18.76 -22.31 -8.37
CA SER A 125 -18.29 -20.93 -8.21
C SER A 125 -18.70 -20.37 -6.85
N GLU A 126 -17.77 -19.69 -6.20
CA GLU A 126 -17.96 -18.95 -4.97
C GLU A 126 -17.76 -17.46 -5.27
N ILE A 127 -18.77 -16.64 -4.98
CA ILE A 127 -18.78 -15.20 -5.30
C ILE A 127 -19.05 -14.39 -4.04
N HIS A 128 -18.10 -13.56 -3.65
CA HIS A 128 -18.17 -12.75 -2.42
C HIS A 128 -18.43 -11.28 -2.75
N LEU A 129 -19.54 -10.75 -2.24
CA LEU A 129 -19.92 -9.33 -2.38
C LEU A 129 -19.25 -8.54 -1.26
N THR A 130 -18.45 -7.55 -1.63
CA THR A 130 -17.64 -6.71 -0.73
C THR A 130 -17.87 -5.22 -1.03
N PRO A 131 -17.41 -4.30 -0.15
CA PRO A 131 -17.52 -2.87 -0.44
C PRO A 131 -16.76 -2.52 -1.72
N GLY A 132 -15.58 -3.12 -1.94
CA GLY A 132 -14.80 -2.95 -3.16
C GLY A 132 -15.54 -3.42 -4.42
N SER A 133 -16.18 -4.60 -4.40
CA SER A 133 -16.96 -5.07 -5.55
C SER A 133 -18.17 -4.17 -5.84
N THR A 134 -18.74 -3.59 -4.77
CA THR A 134 -19.88 -2.66 -4.86
C THR A 134 -19.46 -1.35 -5.51
N VAL A 135 -18.29 -0.81 -5.16
CA VAL A 135 -17.73 0.40 -5.78
C VAL A 135 -17.44 0.16 -7.27
N VAL A 136 -16.78 -0.95 -7.60
CA VAL A 136 -16.53 -1.34 -9.01
C VAL A 136 -17.83 -1.46 -9.79
N ARG A 137 -18.87 -2.08 -9.21
CA ARG A 137 -20.19 -2.15 -9.85
C ARG A 137 -20.83 -0.77 -10.03
N GLY A 138 -20.68 0.13 -9.06
CA GLY A 138 -21.15 1.51 -9.13
C GLY A 138 -20.60 2.25 -10.34
N MET A 139 -19.28 2.17 -10.57
CA MET A 139 -18.61 2.75 -11.75
C MET A 139 -19.09 2.13 -13.07
N ILE A 140 -19.27 0.81 -13.13
CA ILE A 140 -19.80 0.15 -14.33
C ILE A 140 -21.23 0.64 -14.64
N ARG A 141 -22.05 0.86 -13.60
CA ARG A 141 -23.38 1.45 -13.76
C ARG A 141 -23.32 2.91 -14.25
N ALA A 142 -22.28 3.65 -13.87
CA ALA A 142 -22.03 5.01 -14.34
C ALA A 142 -21.52 5.08 -15.80
N GLY A 143 -21.10 3.95 -16.37
CA GLY A 143 -20.79 3.82 -17.80
C GLY A 143 -19.37 3.33 -18.12
N LEU A 144 -18.54 3.05 -17.12
CA LEU A 144 -17.20 2.50 -17.33
C LEU A 144 -17.27 1.03 -17.76
N SER A 145 -16.31 0.58 -18.56
CA SER A 145 -16.08 -0.85 -18.74
C SER A 145 -15.56 -1.49 -17.45
N GLN A 146 -15.67 -2.81 -17.32
CA GLN A 146 -15.13 -3.53 -16.17
C GLN A 146 -13.63 -3.24 -15.97
N THR A 147 -12.84 -3.27 -17.04
CA THR A 147 -11.38 -3.03 -16.96
C THR A 147 -11.05 -1.60 -16.53
N GLU A 148 -11.80 -0.61 -17.00
CA GLU A 148 -11.62 0.79 -16.57
C GLU A 148 -12.00 0.97 -15.11
N ALA A 149 -13.13 0.40 -14.67
CA ALA A 149 -13.57 0.46 -13.29
C ALA A 149 -12.60 -0.24 -12.32
N GLU A 150 -12.09 -1.41 -12.68
CA GLU A 150 -11.07 -2.12 -11.91
C GLU A 150 -9.75 -1.36 -11.85
N ALA A 151 -9.35 -0.68 -12.94
CA ALA A 151 -8.14 0.13 -12.98
C ALA A 151 -8.26 1.39 -12.14
N ALA A 152 -9.40 2.10 -12.21
CA ALA A 152 -9.68 3.29 -11.39
C ALA A 152 -9.71 2.92 -9.90
N PHE A 153 -10.42 1.83 -9.53
CA PHE A 153 -10.42 1.32 -8.17
C PHE A 153 -9.01 0.96 -7.69
N ALA A 154 -8.23 0.24 -8.52
CA ALA A 154 -6.87 -0.16 -8.16
C ALA A 154 -5.91 1.04 -8.05
N GLY A 155 -6.11 2.09 -8.84
CA GLY A 155 -5.39 3.36 -8.72
C GLY A 155 -5.63 4.02 -7.36
N ALA A 156 -6.89 4.10 -6.93
CA ALA A 156 -7.28 4.77 -5.69
C ALA A 156 -7.01 3.95 -4.42
N PHE A 157 -7.16 2.62 -4.47
CA PHE A 157 -7.08 1.76 -3.28
C PHE A 157 -5.87 0.81 -3.25
N GLY A 158 -5.08 0.73 -4.33
CA GLY A 158 -3.86 -0.07 -4.40
C GLY A 158 -4.08 -1.58 -4.59
N PHE A 159 -5.32 -2.02 -4.89
CA PHE A 159 -5.66 -3.42 -5.18
C PHE A 159 -6.91 -3.54 -6.06
N THR A 160 -7.11 -4.70 -6.68
CA THR A 160 -8.37 -5.05 -7.37
C THR A 160 -9.17 -6.02 -6.49
N PRO A 161 -10.49 -5.81 -6.28
CA PRO A 161 -11.32 -6.75 -5.53
C PRO A 161 -11.34 -8.13 -6.22
N ASP A 162 -11.11 -9.20 -5.47
CA ASP A 162 -11.18 -10.58 -5.95
C ASP A 162 -12.45 -11.23 -5.41
N LEU A 163 -13.41 -11.51 -6.30
CA LEU A 163 -14.71 -12.08 -5.94
C LEU A 163 -14.62 -13.54 -5.50
N ALA A 164 -13.52 -14.25 -5.79
CA ALA A 164 -13.35 -15.67 -5.49
C ALA A 164 -12.71 -15.92 -4.11
N ILE A 165 -12.29 -14.88 -3.39
CA ILE A 165 -11.65 -14.98 -2.08
C ILE A 165 -12.65 -14.58 -0.99
N GLU A 166 -13.00 -15.51 -0.12
CA GLU A 166 -13.86 -15.25 1.04
C GLU A 166 -13.17 -14.29 2.04
N PRO A 167 -13.73 -13.11 2.34
CA PRO A 167 -13.14 -12.20 3.31
C PRO A 167 -13.22 -12.75 4.74
N ASN A 168 -12.08 -12.84 5.43
CA ASN A 168 -12.00 -13.18 6.86
C ASN A 168 -11.65 -11.97 7.72
N LEU A 169 -12.62 -11.45 8.46
CA LEU A 169 -12.50 -10.28 9.33
C LEU A 169 -11.83 -10.57 10.69
N GLN A 170 -11.62 -11.84 11.05
CA GLN A 170 -11.08 -12.27 12.34
C GLN A 170 -9.54 -12.41 12.34
N GLY A 171 -8.91 -12.50 11.16
CA GLY A 171 -7.47 -12.64 11.03
C GLY A 171 -6.93 -14.06 11.30
N ASP A 172 -7.80 -15.06 11.41
CA ASP A 172 -7.45 -16.47 11.67
C ASP A 172 -7.54 -17.37 10.42
N GLY A 173 -7.80 -16.77 9.25
CA GLY A 173 -7.88 -17.45 7.96
C GLY A 173 -6.54 -17.59 7.24
N THR A 174 -6.59 -17.89 5.95
CA THR A 174 -5.41 -17.79 5.07
C THR A 174 -4.96 -16.34 4.92
N ASP A 175 -3.71 -16.10 4.50
CA ASP A 175 -3.19 -14.75 4.28
C ASP A 175 -4.06 -13.97 3.28
N GLU A 176 -4.52 -14.63 2.22
CA GLU A 176 -5.40 -14.04 1.20
C GLU A 176 -6.79 -13.69 1.76
N GLN A 177 -7.40 -14.59 2.53
CA GLN A 177 -8.71 -14.34 3.17
C GLN A 177 -8.62 -13.22 4.21
N ASN A 178 -7.55 -13.20 5.02
CA ASN A 178 -7.33 -12.16 6.01
C ASN A 178 -7.10 -10.80 5.35
N LEU A 179 -6.35 -10.75 4.24
CA LEU A 179 -6.16 -9.52 3.48
C LEU A 179 -7.46 -9.04 2.81
N ALA A 180 -8.28 -9.95 2.28
CA ALA A 180 -9.60 -9.61 1.75
C ALA A 180 -10.54 -9.09 2.85
N GLY A 181 -10.50 -9.70 4.04
CA GLY A 181 -11.21 -9.24 5.24
C GLY A 181 -10.75 -7.86 5.69
N LEU A 182 -9.43 -7.64 5.80
CA LEU A 182 -8.84 -6.35 6.14
C LEU A 182 -9.34 -5.24 5.21
N ARG A 183 -9.26 -5.46 3.89
CA ARG A 183 -9.73 -4.51 2.87
C ARG A 183 -11.23 -4.24 2.96
N THR A 184 -12.02 -5.25 3.33
CA THR A 184 -13.46 -5.12 3.53
C THR A 184 -13.78 -4.27 4.76
N GLY A 185 -13.21 -4.61 5.92
CA GLY A 185 -13.44 -3.88 7.17
C GLY A 185 -12.85 -2.46 7.19
N ALA A 186 -11.87 -2.18 6.33
CA ALA A 186 -11.29 -0.84 6.18
C ALA A 186 -12.31 0.21 5.70
N PHE A 187 -13.36 -0.16 4.97
CA PHE A 187 -14.41 0.79 4.56
C PHE A 187 -15.29 1.24 5.72
N SER A 188 -15.58 0.34 6.67
CA SER A 188 -16.29 0.68 7.91
C SER A 188 -15.45 1.65 8.75
N ARG A 189 -14.13 1.41 8.83
CA ARG A 189 -13.19 2.32 9.48
C ARG A 189 -13.08 3.67 8.78
N LEU A 190 -12.99 3.68 7.45
CA LEU A 190 -12.99 4.91 6.66
C LEU A 190 -14.24 5.73 6.92
N THR A 191 -15.41 5.09 6.97
CA THR A 191 -16.69 5.76 7.29
C THR A 191 -16.60 6.51 8.63
N ALA A 192 -16.07 5.85 9.66
CA ALA A 192 -15.90 6.46 10.97
C ALA A 192 -14.80 7.54 11.01
N ASP A 193 -13.70 7.33 10.29
CA ASP A 193 -12.55 8.23 10.22
C ASP A 193 -12.90 9.56 9.53
N LEU A 194 -13.75 9.51 8.50
CA LEU A 194 -14.34 10.68 7.86
C LEU A 194 -15.47 11.33 8.70
N GLY A 195 -15.78 10.78 9.88
CA GLY A 195 -16.76 11.35 10.81
C GLY A 195 -18.22 11.03 10.52
N TYR A 196 -18.49 10.07 9.63
CA TYR A 196 -19.86 9.63 9.30
C TYR A 196 -20.37 8.54 10.26
N ALA A 197 -21.68 8.34 10.30
CA ALA A 197 -22.27 7.26 11.08
C ALA A 197 -22.12 5.91 10.36
N PRO A 198 -22.09 4.77 11.08
CA PRO A 198 -21.99 3.45 10.44
C PRO A 198 -23.05 3.18 9.36
N ALA A 199 -24.26 3.74 9.51
CA ALA A 199 -25.33 3.59 8.53
C ALA A 199 -25.02 4.27 7.19
N ASP A 200 -24.14 5.27 7.18
CA ASP A 200 -23.77 6.05 6.01
C ASP A 200 -22.72 5.34 5.14
N GLN A 201 -22.18 4.19 5.58
CA GLN A 201 -21.16 3.44 4.84
C GLN A 201 -21.56 3.16 3.39
N PHE A 202 -22.82 2.81 3.14
CA PHE A 202 -23.29 2.48 1.78
C PHE A 202 -23.46 3.72 0.90
N ASP A 203 -23.79 4.87 1.50
CA ASP A 203 -23.81 6.16 0.83
C ASP A 203 -22.37 6.61 0.49
N LEU A 204 -21.42 6.34 1.39
CA LEU A 204 -19.99 6.52 1.13
C LEU A 204 -19.51 5.65 -0.05
N LEU A 205 -19.89 4.37 -0.13
CA LEU A 205 -19.53 3.53 -1.29
C LEU A 205 -20.10 4.07 -2.59
N ALA A 206 -21.31 4.62 -2.56
CA ALA A 206 -21.93 5.24 -3.72
C ALA A 206 -21.21 6.54 -4.10
N ALA A 207 -20.86 7.40 -3.14
CA ALA A 207 -20.08 8.61 -3.36
C ALA A 207 -18.70 8.31 -3.97
N ILE A 208 -17.98 7.32 -3.41
CA ILE A 208 -16.69 6.86 -3.96
C ILE A 208 -16.84 6.37 -5.40
N SER A 209 -17.95 5.72 -5.74
CA SER A 209 -18.21 5.26 -7.11
C SER A 209 -18.51 6.41 -8.07
N GLU A 210 -19.11 7.49 -7.59
CA GLU A 210 -19.40 8.70 -8.38
C GLU A 210 -18.14 9.52 -8.64
N ASP A 211 -17.30 9.68 -7.62
CA ASP A 211 -15.99 10.35 -7.69
C ASP A 211 -15.09 9.62 -8.71
N LEU A 212 -14.89 8.30 -8.51
CA LEU A 212 -14.10 7.46 -9.42
C LEU A 212 -14.67 7.30 -10.84
N ALA A 213 -15.85 7.83 -11.14
CA ALA A 213 -16.45 7.69 -12.46
C ALA A 213 -15.70 8.49 -13.55
N ASP A 214 -14.85 9.45 -13.19
CA ASP A 214 -13.94 10.11 -14.14
C ASP A 214 -12.52 9.52 -14.15
N GLY A 215 -12.24 8.59 -13.25
CA GLY A 215 -11.00 7.82 -13.16
C GLY A 215 -10.13 8.16 -11.95
N ASP A 216 -10.42 9.24 -11.23
CA ASP A 216 -9.65 9.71 -10.08
C ASP A 216 -10.51 9.72 -8.80
N LEU A 217 -9.89 9.62 -7.62
CA LEU A 217 -10.57 9.79 -6.32
C LEU A 217 -10.04 11.08 -5.71
N ASP A 218 -10.58 12.20 -6.16
CA ASP A 218 -10.06 13.54 -5.87
C ASP A 218 -11.00 14.42 -5.05
N GLY A 219 -12.19 13.91 -4.72
CA GLY A 219 -13.22 14.61 -3.97
C GLY A 219 -14.21 15.37 -4.87
N GLU A 220 -14.03 15.33 -6.19
CA GLU A 220 -14.92 15.99 -7.14
C GLU A 220 -15.96 15.00 -7.70
N GLY A 221 -17.08 15.54 -8.20
CA GLY A 221 -18.09 14.72 -8.89
C GLY A 221 -19.05 13.93 -7.99
N ALA A 222 -18.70 13.64 -6.74
CA ALA A 222 -19.60 13.00 -5.78
C ALA A 222 -20.79 13.91 -5.41
N THR A 223 -22.01 13.37 -5.50
CA THR A 223 -23.26 14.12 -5.24
C THR A 223 -23.99 13.69 -3.98
N ILE A 224 -23.71 12.47 -3.51
CA ILE A 224 -24.36 11.85 -2.35
C ILE A 224 -23.75 12.34 -1.04
N MET A 225 -22.42 12.48 -1.02
CA MET A 225 -21.61 12.82 0.14
C MET A 225 -20.37 13.57 -0.35
N GLU A 226 -19.91 14.54 0.45
CA GLU A 226 -18.67 15.27 0.17
C GLU A 226 -17.48 14.37 0.49
N LEU A 227 -16.60 14.17 -0.51
CA LEU A 227 -15.33 13.47 -0.34
C LEU A 227 -14.20 14.49 -0.45
N THR A 228 -13.04 14.13 0.07
CA THR A 228 -11.82 14.90 -0.11
C THR A 228 -10.81 14.10 -0.92
N GLY A 229 -9.87 14.78 -1.58
CA GLY A 229 -8.74 14.12 -2.25
C GLY A 229 -7.83 13.33 -1.31
N ASP A 230 -8.03 13.43 0.01
CA ASP A 230 -7.32 12.66 1.04
C ASP A 230 -7.97 11.30 1.36
N THR A 231 -9.15 11.00 0.78
CA THR A 231 -9.92 9.77 1.07
C THR A 231 -9.07 8.49 0.94
N ALA A 232 -8.20 8.43 -0.06
CA ALA A 232 -7.30 7.29 -0.25
C ALA A 232 -6.21 7.17 0.83
N ASN A 233 -5.66 8.26 1.38
CA ASN A 233 -4.70 8.13 2.49
C ASN A 233 -5.41 7.77 3.80
N HIS A 234 -6.62 8.28 4.03
CA HIS A 234 -7.46 7.83 5.15
C HIS A 234 -7.70 6.32 5.07
N PHE A 235 -8.00 5.80 3.88
CA PHE A 235 -8.12 4.35 3.67
C PHE A 235 -6.81 3.60 3.95
N ALA A 236 -5.64 4.11 3.54
CA ALA A 236 -4.34 3.52 3.88
C ALA A 236 -4.09 3.50 5.40
N GLY A 237 -4.44 4.58 6.10
CA GLY A 237 -4.43 4.65 7.56
C GLY A 237 -5.30 3.56 8.19
N CYS A 238 -6.53 3.42 7.69
CA CYS A 238 -7.47 2.39 8.13
C CYS A 238 -6.92 0.96 7.94
N LEU A 239 -6.28 0.66 6.81
CA LEU A 239 -5.62 -0.63 6.58
C LEU A 239 -4.53 -0.92 7.63
N ILE A 240 -3.72 0.08 7.97
CA ILE A 240 -2.65 -0.07 8.96
C ILE A 240 -3.21 -0.32 10.36
N GLU A 241 -4.23 0.43 10.77
CA GLU A 241 -4.81 0.31 12.10
C GLU A 241 -5.60 -0.99 12.27
N GLN A 242 -6.46 -1.30 11.31
CA GLN A 242 -7.27 -2.52 11.31
C GLN A 242 -6.36 -3.76 11.19
N GLY A 243 -5.32 -3.71 10.38
CA GLY A 243 -4.36 -4.81 10.23
C GLY A 243 -3.66 -5.15 11.53
N LYS A 244 -3.26 -4.13 12.31
CA LYS A 244 -2.73 -4.35 13.68
C LYS A 244 -3.77 -4.99 14.59
N GLY A 245 -5.04 -4.58 14.50
CA GLY A 245 -6.16 -5.18 15.23
C GLY A 245 -6.36 -6.66 14.91
N MET A 246 -6.13 -7.05 13.66
CA MET A 246 -6.17 -8.44 13.18
C MET A 246 -4.88 -9.23 13.45
N GLY A 247 -3.86 -8.62 14.06
CA GLY A 247 -2.57 -9.25 14.33
C GLY A 247 -1.69 -9.43 13.08
N MET A 248 -2.00 -8.74 11.98
CA MET A 248 -1.23 -8.78 10.75
C MET A 248 0.06 -7.95 10.88
N ALA A 249 1.15 -8.48 10.34
CA ALA A 249 2.41 -7.77 10.19
C ALA A 249 2.37 -6.80 9.00
N ALA A 250 3.26 -5.80 9.01
CA ALA A 250 3.25 -4.73 8.01
C ALA A 250 3.48 -5.21 6.57
N ASP A 251 4.21 -6.32 6.38
CA ASP A 251 4.42 -6.97 5.08
C ASP A 251 3.21 -7.78 4.61
N GLN A 252 2.25 -8.08 5.49
CA GLN A 252 1.00 -8.77 5.15
C GLN A 252 -0.10 -7.80 4.68
N LEU A 253 0.08 -6.48 4.80
CA LEU A 253 -0.92 -5.48 4.41
C LEU A 253 -1.04 -5.29 2.88
N GLY A 254 -0.12 -5.88 2.11
CA GLY A 254 -0.05 -5.69 0.67
C GLY A 254 0.44 -4.29 0.29
N SER A 255 0.05 -3.83 -0.90
CA SER A 255 0.32 -2.44 -1.34
C SER A 255 -0.71 -1.51 -0.71
N LEU A 256 -0.24 -0.40 -0.15
CA LEU A 256 -1.10 0.70 0.29
C LEU A 256 -1.35 1.65 -0.88
N PRO A 257 -2.54 2.27 -0.97
CA PRO A 257 -2.76 3.32 -1.95
C PRO A 257 -1.86 4.52 -1.67
N PHE A 258 -1.56 5.26 -2.73
CA PHE A 258 -0.77 6.47 -2.67
C PHE A 258 -1.58 7.63 -3.26
N ALA A 259 -2.32 8.32 -2.41
CA ALA A 259 -2.99 9.56 -2.81
C ALA A 259 -1.97 10.70 -2.89
N THR A 260 -2.13 11.58 -3.87
CA THR A 260 -1.26 12.75 -4.03
C THR A 260 -1.73 13.93 -3.19
N VAL A 261 -2.95 13.94 -2.68
CA VAL A 261 -3.45 15.00 -1.80
C VAL A 261 -3.58 14.45 -0.39
N ALA A 262 -3.13 15.23 0.60
CA ALA A 262 -3.40 14.97 1.99
C ALA A 262 -3.81 16.26 2.71
N GLU A 263 -4.69 16.16 3.69
CA GLU A 263 -5.24 17.32 4.40
C GLU A 263 -4.84 17.31 5.88
N THR A 264 -4.74 18.51 6.44
CA THR A 264 -4.62 18.76 7.87
C THR A 264 -5.77 19.64 8.33
N GLU A 265 -5.75 20.12 9.57
CA GLU A 265 -6.78 21.05 10.05
C GLU A 265 -6.80 22.36 9.23
N SER A 266 -5.64 22.84 8.81
CA SER A 266 -5.50 24.13 8.12
C SER A 266 -5.05 24.04 6.66
N TYR A 267 -4.45 22.92 6.23
CA TYR A 267 -3.73 22.86 4.96
C TYR A 267 -4.12 21.67 4.09
N GLN A 268 -4.21 21.91 2.79
CA GLN A 268 -4.11 20.89 1.76
C GLN A 268 -2.66 20.80 1.30
N ILE A 269 -2.10 19.60 1.31
CA ILE A 269 -0.73 19.30 0.92
C ILE A 269 -0.78 18.36 -0.27
N GLU A 270 -0.34 18.85 -1.43
CA GLU A 270 -0.32 18.10 -2.68
C GLU A 270 1.11 17.64 -3.00
N TYR A 271 1.30 16.32 -3.12
CA TYR A 271 2.49 15.66 -3.61
C TYR A 271 2.58 15.78 -5.13
N LEU A 272 3.54 16.58 -5.58
CA LEU A 272 3.88 16.76 -6.99
C LEU A 272 5.08 15.88 -7.31
N ALA A 273 4.83 14.75 -7.98
CA ALA A 273 5.87 13.82 -8.38
C ALA A 273 6.93 14.50 -9.26
N GLY A 274 8.20 14.12 -9.06
CA GLY A 274 9.29 14.51 -9.95
C GLY A 274 9.24 13.77 -11.29
N MET A 275 10.36 13.78 -12.03
CA MET A 275 10.48 13.06 -13.32
C MET A 275 10.28 11.53 -13.19
N MET A 276 10.45 10.98 -11.99
CA MET A 276 10.22 9.57 -11.69
C MET A 276 9.51 9.46 -10.34
N GLY A 277 8.72 8.40 -10.17
CA GLY A 277 8.13 8.03 -8.89
C GLY A 277 9.18 7.65 -7.85
N ALA A 278 8.73 7.40 -6.62
CA ALA A 278 9.63 7.05 -5.52
C ALA A 278 10.41 5.76 -5.81
N MET A 279 11.72 5.80 -5.57
CA MET A 279 12.62 4.67 -5.80
C MET A 279 13.72 4.59 -4.74
N GLN A 280 14.29 3.40 -4.57
CA GLN A 280 15.47 3.20 -3.73
C GLN A 280 16.62 4.10 -4.19
N GLY A 281 17.20 4.84 -3.25
CA GLY A 281 18.14 5.91 -3.53
C GLY A 281 17.48 7.28 -3.48
N LYS A 282 17.93 8.22 -4.30
CA LYS A 282 17.41 9.59 -4.32
C LYS A 282 16.05 9.66 -5.01
N THR A 283 15.07 10.27 -4.34
CA THR A 283 13.81 10.72 -4.92
C THR A 283 13.69 12.23 -4.71
N VAL A 284 13.40 12.98 -5.77
CA VAL A 284 13.11 14.42 -5.73
C VAL A 284 11.66 14.63 -6.15
N PHE A 285 10.93 15.42 -5.39
CA PHE A 285 9.55 15.78 -5.63
C PHE A 285 9.28 17.16 -5.06
N SER A 286 8.07 17.66 -5.25
CA SER A 286 7.62 18.89 -4.63
C SER A 286 6.36 18.66 -3.79
N LEU A 287 6.19 19.46 -2.74
CA LEU A 287 4.94 19.59 -2.03
C LEU A 287 4.37 20.97 -2.28
N LYS A 288 3.11 21.06 -2.69
CA LYS A 288 2.37 22.31 -2.75
C LYS A 288 1.45 22.41 -1.54
N VAL A 289 1.56 23.51 -0.81
CA VAL A 289 0.79 23.76 0.41
C VAL A 289 -0.21 24.88 0.15
N THR A 290 -1.49 24.57 0.33
CA THR A 290 -2.60 25.51 0.16
C THR A 290 -3.37 25.62 1.48
N ASP A 291 -3.73 26.84 1.88
CA ASP A 291 -4.57 27.08 3.05
C ASP A 291 -6.02 26.72 2.72
N LEU A 292 -6.62 25.81 3.49
CA LEU A 292 -7.97 25.28 3.23
C LEU A 292 -9.06 26.34 3.32
N VAL A 293 -8.88 27.37 4.15
CA VAL A 293 -9.91 28.40 4.39
C VAL A 293 -9.90 29.46 3.29
N THR A 294 -8.71 29.87 2.86
CA THR A 294 -8.52 30.98 1.93
C THR A 294 -8.24 30.53 0.50
N ALA A 295 -7.96 29.24 0.30
CA ALA A 295 -7.47 28.65 -0.95
C ALA A 295 -6.18 29.31 -1.49
N ALA A 296 -5.44 30.01 -0.62
CA ALA A 296 -4.21 30.72 -1.00
C ALA A 296 -2.98 29.82 -0.81
N PRO A 297 -1.93 29.97 -1.65
CA PRO A 297 -0.67 29.28 -1.46
C PRO A 297 0.01 29.74 -0.16
N VAL A 298 0.53 28.78 0.61
CA VAL A 298 1.20 29.05 1.90
C VAL A 298 2.70 29.23 1.66
N THR A 299 3.19 30.46 1.76
CA THR A 299 4.61 30.80 1.62
C THR A 299 5.30 30.98 2.97
N GLY A 300 6.60 30.69 3.06
CA GLY A 300 7.40 30.88 4.28
C GLY A 300 7.06 29.90 5.42
N ALA A 301 6.32 28.83 5.15
CA ALA A 301 6.02 27.79 6.13
C ALA A 301 7.28 27.05 6.58
N THR A 302 7.26 26.58 7.83
CA THR A 302 8.24 25.61 8.31
C THR A 302 7.77 24.23 7.88
N LEU A 303 8.41 23.67 6.85
CA LEU A 303 8.11 22.33 6.34
C LEU A 303 9.26 21.36 6.65
N ASN A 304 8.93 20.28 7.36
CA ASN A 304 9.85 19.18 7.65
C ASN A 304 9.30 17.85 7.13
N LEU A 305 10.20 16.95 6.74
CA LEU A 305 9.83 15.61 6.29
C LEU A 305 10.43 14.53 7.17
N LYS A 306 9.65 13.46 7.34
CA LYS A 306 10.11 12.22 7.96
C LYS A 306 9.59 11.03 7.17
N ALA A 307 10.52 10.30 6.54
CA ALA A 307 10.20 9.04 5.88
C ALA A 307 10.57 7.86 6.78
N THR A 308 9.61 6.95 7.00
CA THR A 308 9.76 5.76 7.84
C THR A 308 9.30 4.52 7.08
N MET A 309 10.15 3.50 7.01
CA MET A 309 9.78 2.16 6.56
C MET A 309 9.30 1.37 7.78
N THR A 310 8.10 0.83 7.71
CA THR A 310 7.58 -0.11 8.71
C THR A 310 7.53 -1.50 8.09
N MET A 311 8.33 -2.40 8.64
CA MET A 311 8.41 -3.82 8.26
C MET A 311 7.78 -4.69 9.34
N ALA A 312 7.69 -6.00 9.11
CA ALA A 312 7.07 -6.96 10.02
C ALA A 312 7.52 -6.85 11.49
N THR A 313 8.82 -6.67 11.71
CA THR A 313 9.43 -6.76 13.06
C THR A 313 10.13 -5.50 13.52
N MET A 314 10.34 -4.53 12.63
CA MET A 314 11.10 -3.33 12.92
C MET A 314 10.71 -2.18 11.99
N SER A 315 11.07 -0.98 12.38
CA SER A 315 10.97 0.21 11.52
C SER A 315 12.31 0.90 11.43
N HIS A 316 12.56 1.57 10.31
CA HIS A 316 13.72 2.41 10.16
C HIS A 316 13.37 3.68 9.36
N GLY A 317 14.07 4.76 9.68
CA GLY A 317 14.00 6.00 8.90
C GLY A 317 14.89 5.94 7.67
N THR A 318 15.00 7.07 6.99
CA THR A 318 15.92 7.27 5.87
C THR A 318 16.46 8.70 5.91
N PRO A 319 17.62 9.00 5.28
CA PRO A 319 18.06 10.38 5.16
C PRO A 319 17.06 11.21 4.35
N VAL A 320 16.77 12.41 4.84
CA VAL A 320 15.99 13.44 4.17
C VAL A 320 16.87 14.67 4.07
N ASP A 321 16.92 15.29 2.89
CA ASP A 321 17.63 16.56 2.70
C ASP A 321 16.79 17.74 3.23
N SER A 322 17.37 18.93 3.21
CA SER A 322 16.63 20.14 3.52
C SER A 322 15.51 20.39 2.50
N VAL A 323 14.41 20.97 2.99
CA VAL A 323 13.29 21.39 2.15
C VAL A 323 13.53 22.84 1.72
N THR A 324 13.37 23.12 0.43
CA THR A 324 13.60 24.45 -0.15
C THR A 324 12.32 25.01 -0.75
N GLU A 325 11.89 26.19 -0.31
CA GLU A 325 10.75 26.88 -0.92
C GLU A 325 11.12 27.41 -2.31
N MET A 326 10.29 27.08 -3.30
CA MET A 326 10.43 27.49 -4.70
C MET A 326 9.53 28.68 -5.06
N GLY A 327 8.66 29.10 -4.14
CA GLY A 327 7.64 30.13 -4.31
C GLY A 327 6.25 29.55 -4.57
N ASP A 328 5.22 30.39 -4.46
CA ASP A 328 3.82 30.02 -4.71
C ASP A 328 3.33 28.80 -3.89
N GLY A 329 3.83 28.68 -2.66
CA GLY A 329 3.52 27.57 -1.76
C GLY A 329 4.11 26.22 -2.18
N VAL A 330 5.01 26.21 -3.16
CA VAL A 330 5.70 24.99 -3.63
C VAL A 330 7.04 24.85 -2.93
N TYR A 331 7.30 23.65 -2.41
CA TYR A 331 8.50 23.28 -1.69
C TYR A 331 9.18 22.09 -2.39
N GLN A 332 10.44 22.23 -2.76
CA GLN A 332 11.24 21.12 -3.27
C GLN A 332 11.75 20.26 -2.11
N CYS A 333 11.57 18.96 -2.26
CA CYS A 333 11.87 17.95 -1.26
C CYS A 333 12.80 16.88 -1.86
N THR A 334 13.72 16.36 -1.03
CA THR A 334 14.57 15.23 -1.41
C THR A 334 14.61 14.19 -0.29
N VAL A 335 14.33 12.94 -0.63
CA VAL A 335 14.40 11.78 0.28
C VAL A 335 15.32 10.73 -0.33
N TYR A 336 16.18 10.13 0.50
CA TYR A 336 17.12 9.10 0.08
C TYR A 336 16.70 7.73 0.61
N TYR A 337 15.74 7.05 -0.01
CA TYR A 337 15.18 5.78 0.46
C TYR A 337 16.24 4.66 0.53
N LEU A 338 16.35 4.01 1.69
CA LEU A 338 17.30 2.93 1.91
C LEU A 338 16.87 1.58 1.30
N MET A 339 15.59 1.39 1.02
CA MET A 339 15.06 0.15 0.43
C MET A 339 13.72 0.38 -0.26
N ALA A 340 13.37 -0.52 -1.17
CA ALA A 340 12.05 -0.55 -1.79
C ALA A 340 10.99 -1.14 -0.86
N SER A 341 9.72 -0.81 -1.14
CA SER A 341 8.55 -1.40 -0.48
C SER A 341 8.37 -2.88 -0.85
N MET A 342 8.79 -3.27 -2.05
CA MET A 342 8.68 -4.64 -2.58
C MET A 342 10.05 -5.19 -2.94
N MET A 343 10.36 -6.42 -2.52
CA MET A 343 11.59 -7.14 -2.88
C MET A 343 11.23 -8.50 -3.45
N ASN A 344 11.62 -8.77 -4.70
CA ASN A 344 11.31 -10.02 -5.42
C ASN A 344 9.81 -10.37 -5.47
N GLY A 345 8.95 -9.36 -5.60
CA GLY A 345 7.49 -9.55 -5.65
C GLY A 345 6.83 -9.79 -4.28
N VAL A 346 7.60 -9.77 -3.19
CA VAL A 346 7.08 -9.87 -1.82
C VAL A 346 7.20 -8.50 -1.14
N SER A 347 6.17 -8.12 -0.39
CA SER A 347 6.19 -6.88 0.40
C SER A 347 7.26 -6.98 1.48
N ALA A 348 8.07 -5.93 1.60
CA ALA A 348 8.97 -5.74 2.73
C ALA A 348 8.28 -4.94 3.86
N GLY A 349 7.05 -4.50 3.65
CA GLY A 349 6.34 -3.52 4.46
C GLY A 349 6.00 -2.27 3.65
N TYR A 350 5.76 -1.15 4.34
CA TYR A 350 5.34 0.09 3.70
C TYR A 350 6.18 1.29 4.16
N TRP A 351 6.29 2.29 3.29
CA TRP A 351 6.84 3.59 3.64
C TRP A 351 5.72 4.55 4.02
N SER A 352 5.90 5.27 5.12
CA SER A 352 5.16 6.50 5.41
C SER A 352 6.07 7.71 5.23
N LEU A 353 5.58 8.71 4.53
CA LEU A 353 6.19 10.02 4.37
C LEU A 353 5.32 11.03 5.11
N GLN A 354 5.76 11.42 6.31
CA GLN A 354 5.11 12.46 7.08
C GLN A 354 5.67 13.83 6.67
N ALA A 355 4.78 14.73 6.26
CA ALA A 355 5.08 16.13 5.98
C ALA A 355 4.48 17.00 7.09
N THR A 356 5.32 17.72 7.83
CA THR A 356 4.90 18.60 8.92
C THR A 356 5.02 20.05 8.48
N VAL A 357 3.88 20.72 8.28
CA VAL A 357 3.74 22.15 7.92
C VAL A 357 3.28 22.90 9.16
N ASN A 358 4.09 23.83 9.68
CA ASN A 358 3.72 24.67 10.82
C ASN A 358 3.13 23.88 12.01
N ASP A 359 3.74 22.73 12.34
CA ASP A 359 3.34 21.78 13.39
C ASP A 359 2.13 20.88 13.09
N GLU A 360 1.48 21.02 11.93
CA GLU A 360 0.44 20.10 11.45
C GLU A 360 1.03 19.04 10.53
N ALA A 361 0.63 17.78 10.67
CA ALA A 361 1.24 16.66 9.97
C ALA A 361 0.26 15.96 9.04
N ALA A 362 0.60 15.89 7.76
CA ALA A 362 -0.02 14.98 6.79
C ALA A 362 0.87 13.78 6.53
N THR A 363 0.29 12.64 6.14
CA THR A 363 1.03 11.40 5.86
C THR A 363 0.67 10.85 4.50
N PHE A 364 1.69 10.58 3.70
CA PHE A 364 1.58 9.90 2.42
C PHE A 364 2.19 8.49 2.51
N TYR A 365 1.78 7.59 1.62
CA TYR A 365 2.27 6.21 1.56
C TYR A 365 2.93 5.88 0.22
N PRO A 366 4.08 6.50 -0.13
CA PRO A 366 4.70 6.32 -1.43
C PRO A 366 5.13 4.86 -1.64
N ASN A 367 4.80 4.32 -2.81
CA ASN A 367 5.32 3.03 -3.24
C ASN A 367 6.77 3.19 -3.75
N VAL A 368 7.75 2.84 -2.90
CA VAL A 368 9.15 2.95 -3.25
C VAL A 368 9.56 1.73 -4.05
N THR A 369 9.92 1.93 -5.31
CA THR A 369 10.33 0.85 -6.21
C THR A 369 11.82 0.54 -6.09
N MET A 370 12.22 -0.68 -6.48
CA MET A 370 13.64 -1.03 -6.62
C MET A 370 14.23 -0.24 -7.80
N ALA A 371 15.40 0.36 -7.59
CA ALA A 371 16.11 0.99 -8.70
C ALA A 371 16.52 -0.06 -9.73
N MET A 372 16.21 0.18 -11.00
CA MET A 372 16.65 -0.63 -12.13
C MET A 372 17.79 0.08 -12.88
N GLY A 373 18.82 -0.66 -13.27
CA GLY A 373 19.96 -0.12 -14.00
C GLY A 373 21.08 0.37 -13.08
N ASP A 374 21.34 1.67 -13.10
CA ASP A 374 22.44 2.29 -12.38
C ASP A 374 22.40 2.06 -10.86
N THR A 375 23.58 1.98 -10.25
CA THR A 375 23.72 1.90 -8.80
C THR A 375 23.29 3.24 -8.18
N THR A 376 22.20 3.23 -7.40
CA THR A 376 21.70 4.43 -6.74
C THR A 376 22.30 4.66 -5.35
N ARG A 377 22.86 3.61 -4.73
CA ARG A 377 23.44 3.68 -3.38
C ARG A 377 24.48 2.58 -3.15
N ALA A 378 25.56 2.92 -2.44
CA ALA A 378 26.49 1.99 -1.81
C ALA A 378 26.48 2.12 -0.28
N THR A 379 26.91 1.08 0.44
CA THR A 379 27.05 1.09 1.90
C THR A 379 28.46 0.66 2.29
N LEU A 380 29.12 1.52 3.07
CA LEU A 380 30.45 1.29 3.63
C LEU A 380 30.38 1.20 5.16
N LYS A 381 31.38 0.58 5.76
CA LYS A 381 31.44 0.27 7.19
C LYS A 381 32.88 0.33 7.69
N ASP A 382 33.02 0.29 9.01
CA ASP A 382 34.26 0.02 9.74
C ASP A 382 33.89 -0.84 10.94
N ALA A 383 34.46 -2.04 11.04
CA ALA A 383 34.10 -3.01 12.08
C ALA A 383 34.32 -2.49 13.52
N ASN A 384 35.17 -1.47 13.69
CA ASN A 384 35.45 -0.84 14.98
C ASN A 384 34.53 0.34 15.29
N ASP A 385 33.84 0.87 14.28
CA ASP A 385 32.93 2.01 14.43
C ASP A 385 31.52 1.48 14.71
N LYS A 386 31.16 1.51 15.98
CA LYS A 386 29.91 0.94 16.47
C LYS A 386 28.99 2.03 17.04
N ILE A 387 27.71 1.75 16.93
CA ILE A 387 26.63 2.50 17.56
C ILE A 387 25.91 1.61 18.56
N ALA A 388 25.26 2.25 19.54
CA ALA A 388 24.47 1.55 20.52
C ALA A 388 23.41 0.66 19.82
N GLY A 389 23.28 -0.58 20.30
CA GLY A 389 22.22 -1.46 19.85
C GLY A 389 20.84 -0.94 20.30
N MET A 390 19.78 -1.37 19.63
CA MET A 390 18.43 -1.16 20.17
C MET A 390 18.24 -1.97 21.45
N MET A 391 17.41 -1.52 22.38
CA MET A 391 17.19 -2.14 23.70
C MET A 391 17.40 -3.67 23.73
N GLY A 392 18.45 -4.11 24.44
CA GLY A 392 18.80 -5.52 24.64
C GLY A 392 19.60 -6.17 23.51
N GLN A 393 19.82 -5.49 22.38
CA GLN A 393 20.67 -5.93 21.28
C GLN A 393 22.12 -5.45 21.48
N PRO A 394 23.11 -6.24 21.02
CA PRO A 394 24.50 -5.80 21.04
C PRO A 394 24.71 -4.56 20.17
N ALA A 395 25.79 -3.84 20.44
CA ALA A 395 26.26 -2.75 19.59
C ALA A 395 26.38 -3.20 18.13
N SER A 396 25.97 -2.33 17.21
CA SER A 396 25.94 -2.64 15.78
C SER A 396 26.95 -1.77 15.03
N VAL A 397 27.52 -2.30 13.95
CA VAL A 397 28.46 -1.56 13.11
C VAL A 397 27.72 -0.42 12.41
N ARG A 398 28.27 0.78 12.51
CA ARG A 398 27.79 1.98 11.83
C ARG A 398 27.86 1.79 10.32
N SER A 399 26.75 2.10 9.65
CA SER A 399 26.67 2.09 8.19
C SER A 399 26.80 3.51 7.65
N TYR A 400 27.65 3.66 6.65
CA TYR A 400 27.89 4.88 5.89
C TYR A 400 27.27 4.71 4.51
N TYR A 401 26.28 5.52 4.19
CA TYR A 401 25.53 5.43 2.94
C TYR A 401 26.04 6.48 1.96
N LEU A 402 26.38 6.06 0.76
CA LEU A 402 26.75 6.92 -0.35
C LEU A 402 25.63 6.82 -1.39
N PHE A 403 24.91 7.91 -1.64
CA PHE A 403 23.84 7.96 -2.62
C PHE A 403 24.30 8.67 -3.89
N LYS A 404 23.97 8.11 -5.06
CA LYS A 404 24.08 8.82 -6.34
C LYS A 404 23.10 10.01 -6.28
N ASN A 405 23.63 11.22 -6.19
CA ASN A 405 22.82 12.44 -6.16
C ASN A 405 22.47 12.88 -7.59
N SER A 406 23.47 12.91 -8.48
CA SER A 406 23.29 13.14 -9.91
C SER A 406 24.54 12.70 -10.68
N LEU A 407 24.38 12.37 -11.95
CA LEU A 407 25.45 12.33 -12.94
C LEU A 407 25.03 13.26 -14.07
N SER A 408 25.90 14.19 -14.46
CA SER A 408 25.63 15.16 -15.52
C SER A 408 26.91 15.49 -16.29
N GLY A 409 26.81 16.34 -17.31
CA GLY A 409 27.92 16.73 -18.17
C GLY A 409 27.82 16.07 -19.54
N GLU A 410 28.94 16.01 -20.24
CA GLU A 410 29.06 15.43 -21.58
C GLU A 410 30.33 14.55 -21.64
N THR A 411 30.43 13.69 -22.67
CA THR A 411 31.61 12.84 -22.91
C THR A 411 32.91 13.62 -22.74
N GLY A 412 33.80 13.13 -21.87
CA GLY A 412 35.08 13.76 -21.57
C GLY A 412 35.06 14.81 -20.44
N ASN A 413 33.90 15.16 -19.90
CA ASN A 413 33.77 16.11 -18.80
C ASN A 413 32.48 15.90 -17.96
N HIS A 414 32.31 14.71 -17.40
CA HIS A 414 31.19 14.43 -16.53
C HIS A 414 31.41 14.94 -15.10
N ILE A 415 30.28 15.18 -14.41
CA ILE A 415 30.21 15.60 -13.02
C ILE A 415 29.35 14.59 -12.25
N LEU A 416 29.97 13.91 -11.29
CA LEU A 416 29.31 13.04 -10.33
C LEU A 416 29.05 13.82 -9.04
N LYS A 417 27.79 13.86 -8.61
CA LYS A 417 27.43 14.32 -7.26
C LYS A 417 27.01 13.14 -6.40
N LEU A 418 27.52 13.10 -5.17
CA LEU A 418 27.13 12.13 -4.14
C LEU A 418 26.55 12.84 -2.92
N PHE A 419 25.60 12.20 -2.26
CA PHE A 419 25.13 12.59 -0.93
C PHE A 419 25.52 11.50 0.07
N LEU A 420 26.17 11.89 1.16
CA LEU A 420 26.65 11.00 2.20
C LEU A 420 25.83 11.17 3.48
N ALA A 421 25.40 10.04 4.04
CA ALA A 421 24.72 9.97 5.32
C ALA A 421 25.27 8.81 6.16
N THR A 422 25.04 8.83 7.47
CA THR A 422 25.46 7.75 8.36
C THR A 422 24.33 7.35 9.31
N ARG A 423 24.34 6.10 9.78
CA ARG A 423 23.36 5.59 10.74
C ARG A 423 23.78 5.95 12.17
N GLU A 424 23.02 6.79 12.86
CA GLU A 424 23.13 7.00 14.32
C GLU A 424 22.18 6.09 15.11
N SER A 425 21.00 5.80 14.54
CA SER A 425 20.06 4.82 15.06
C SER A 425 19.24 4.27 13.90
N LEU A 426 18.30 3.33 14.13
CA LEU A 426 17.39 2.92 13.05
C LEU A 426 16.54 4.08 12.52
N MET A 427 16.25 5.09 13.34
CA MET A 427 15.37 6.20 12.96
C MET A 427 16.13 7.48 12.61
N ASN A 428 17.45 7.52 12.84
CA ASN A 428 18.26 8.72 12.64
C ASN A 428 19.42 8.44 11.68
N HIS A 429 19.38 9.15 10.56
CA HIS A 429 20.34 9.03 9.48
C HIS A 429 20.87 10.41 9.04
N PRO A 430 21.63 11.11 9.90
CA PRO A 430 22.10 12.46 9.58
C PRO A 430 23.01 12.46 8.35
N ALA A 431 23.01 13.59 7.64
CA ALA A 431 24.02 13.90 6.64
C ALA A 431 25.42 13.83 7.28
N LEU A 432 26.40 13.37 6.50
CA LEU A 432 27.76 13.18 6.96
C LEU A 432 28.68 14.25 6.37
N PHE A 433 29.15 15.16 7.22
CA PHE A 433 30.05 16.25 6.86
C PHE A 433 31.01 16.58 8.01
N THR A 434 32.06 17.36 7.72
CA THR A 434 33.01 17.81 8.74
C THR A 434 32.33 18.75 9.75
N GLY A 435 32.48 18.48 11.04
CA GLY A 435 31.78 19.17 12.13
C GLY A 435 30.54 18.44 12.66
N GLN A 436 30.06 17.41 11.95
CA GLN A 436 28.95 16.58 12.42
C GLN A 436 29.32 15.88 13.74
N VAL A 437 28.40 15.89 14.71
CA VAL A 437 28.53 15.17 15.97
C VAL A 437 27.81 13.83 15.85
N LEU A 438 28.49 12.75 16.21
CA LEU A 438 28.02 11.37 16.18
C LEU A 438 28.22 10.72 17.56
N THR A 439 27.58 9.58 17.81
CA THR A 439 27.66 8.85 19.09
C THR A 439 28.21 7.44 18.95
N ASP A 440 29.09 7.01 19.85
CA ASP A 440 29.62 5.63 19.85
C ASP A 440 28.67 4.61 20.51
N GLU A 441 29.11 3.36 20.66
CA GLU A 441 28.32 2.31 21.31
C GLU A 441 27.99 2.54 22.78
N ASN A 442 28.72 3.44 23.44
CA ASN A 442 28.52 3.84 24.83
C ASN A 442 27.70 5.14 24.93
N GLY A 443 27.25 5.69 23.81
CA GLY A 443 26.56 6.97 23.73
C GLY A 443 27.48 8.17 23.91
N GLN A 444 28.80 7.98 23.85
CA GLN A 444 29.75 9.08 23.93
C GLN A 444 29.84 9.80 22.59
N SER A 445 29.70 11.13 22.63
CA SER A 445 29.77 11.96 21.43
C SER A 445 31.20 12.15 20.94
N TRP A 446 31.36 12.14 19.62
CA TRP A 446 32.59 12.52 18.92
C TRP A 446 32.26 13.34 17.68
N THR A 447 33.23 14.12 17.20
CA THR A 447 33.05 15.01 16.05
C THR A 447 33.81 14.45 14.85
N VAL A 448 33.18 14.49 13.69
CA VAL A 448 33.85 14.28 12.40
C VAL A 448 34.77 15.47 12.15
N THR A 449 36.08 15.29 12.31
CA THR A 449 37.09 16.36 12.18
C THR A 449 37.68 16.42 10.78
N THR A 450 37.78 15.28 10.09
CA THR A 450 38.24 15.20 8.70
C THR A 450 37.39 14.24 7.90
N MET A 451 37.14 14.61 6.65
CA MET A 451 36.57 13.75 5.63
C MET A 451 37.38 13.86 4.35
N ASN A 452 37.56 12.73 3.67
CA ASN A 452 38.14 12.68 2.35
C ASN A 452 37.33 11.68 1.52
N VAL A 453 36.78 12.15 0.40
CA VAL A 453 36.05 11.33 -0.55
C VAL A 453 36.81 11.36 -1.86
N GLN A 454 37.08 10.18 -2.42
CA GLN A 454 37.85 10.04 -3.65
C GLN A 454 37.11 9.13 -4.61
N LEU A 455 37.25 9.39 -5.91
CA LEU A 455 36.73 8.54 -6.96
C LEU A 455 37.85 7.99 -7.84
N SER A 456 37.59 6.85 -8.48
CA SER A 456 38.46 6.22 -9.46
C SER A 456 37.62 5.62 -10.60
N THR A 457 38.03 5.87 -11.83
CA THR A 457 37.45 5.35 -13.07
C THR A 457 38.25 4.20 -13.69
N ASP A 458 39.43 3.89 -13.13
CA ASP A 458 40.40 2.95 -13.70
C ASP A 458 40.62 1.71 -12.83
N GLY A 459 39.59 1.31 -12.07
CA GLY A 459 39.64 0.14 -11.20
C GLY A 459 40.46 0.35 -9.92
N GLY A 460 40.63 1.60 -9.48
CA GLY A 460 41.31 1.93 -8.22
C GLY A 460 42.82 2.19 -8.35
N ASN A 461 43.33 2.34 -9.58
CA ASN A 461 44.75 2.62 -9.82
C ASN A 461 45.09 4.10 -9.57
N ASN A 462 44.21 5.01 -9.99
CA ASN A 462 44.31 6.44 -9.73
C ASN A 462 43.07 6.95 -8.98
N TRP A 463 43.29 7.82 -7.99
CA TRP A 463 42.25 8.39 -7.14
C TRP A 463 42.23 9.90 -7.25
N THR A 464 41.07 10.46 -7.55
CA THR A 464 40.84 11.91 -7.62
C THR A 464 39.97 12.34 -6.45
N GLU A 465 40.36 13.40 -5.75
CA GLU A 465 39.57 13.94 -4.64
C GLU A 465 38.29 14.60 -5.13
N MET A 466 37.19 14.33 -4.43
CA MET A 466 35.93 15.04 -4.59
C MET A 466 35.92 16.29 -3.69
N VAL A 467 35.23 17.32 -4.15
CA VAL A 467 35.08 18.59 -3.44
C VAL A 467 33.85 18.53 -2.54
N ASP A 468 34.00 18.94 -1.27
CA ASP A 468 32.88 19.13 -0.35
C ASP A 468 32.01 20.30 -0.81
N ASP A 469 30.72 20.04 -1.05
CA ASP A 469 29.70 20.99 -1.49
C ASP A 469 28.72 21.32 -0.34
N GLY A 470 29.08 20.95 0.88
CA GLY A 470 28.34 21.22 2.11
C GLY A 470 27.23 20.21 2.40
N ASN A 471 26.86 20.11 3.68
CA ASN A 471 25.74 19.28 4.17
C ASN A 471 25.78 17.81 3.68
N GLY A 472 26.98 17.24 3.53
CA GLY A 472 27.16 15.86 3.07
C GLY A 472 27.10 15.69 1.55
N SER A 473 27.00 16.77 0.77
CA SER A 473 27.13 16.74 -0.69
C SER A 473 28.60 16.78 -1.12
N TRP A 474 28.97 15.96 -2.10
CA TRP A 474 30.33 15.86 -2.63
C TRP A 474 30.32 15.85 -4.15
N VAL A 475 31.24 16.58 -4.78
CA VAL A 475 31.31 16.77 -6.23
C VAL A 475 32.63 16.25 -6.79
N GLY A 476 32.54 15.27 -7.68
CA GLY A 476 33.63 14.82 -8.53
C GLY A 476 33.44 15.40 -9.93
N ALA A 477 34.38 16.20 -10.41
CA ALA A 477 34.29 16.88 -11.70
C ALA A 477 35.37 16.40 -12.67
N ALA A 478 35.23 16.77 -13.95
CA ALA A 478 36.19 16.45 -15.01
C ALA A 478 36.45 14.94 -15.19
N ILE A 479 35.40 14.13 -15.02
CA ILE A 479 35.47 12.68 -15.24
C ILE A 479 35.42 12.43 -16.75
N SER A 480 36.55 12.07 -17.33
CA SER A 480 36.72 11.98 -18.79
C SER A 480 36.57 10.57 -19.36
N ASP A 481 36.65 9.55 -18.52
CA ASP A 481 36.62 8.13 -18.94
C ASP A 481 35.22 7.56 -19.14
N LEU A 482 34.17 8.38 -18.95
CA LEU A 482 32.79 7.94 -19.18
C LEU A 482 32.34 8.31 -20.61
N VAL A 483 31.60 7.39 -21.23
CA VAL A 483 31.06 7.50 -22.58
C VAL A 483 29.54 7.47 -22.50
N GLU A 484 28.87 8.37 -23.22
CA GLU A 484 27.41 8.50 -23.24
C GLU A 484 26.73 7.19 -23.67
N GLY A 485 25.75 6.76 -22.88
CA GLY A 485 25.01 5.52 -23.15
C GLY A 485 25.79 4.22 -22.91
N GLU A 486 27.05 4.27 -22.47
CA GLU A 486 27.82 3.10 -22.09
C GLU A 486 27.92 2.97 -20.57
N SER A 487 27.66 1.76 -20.06
CA SER A 487 27.76 1.49 -18.63
C SER A 487 29.23 1.41 -18.21
N ALA A 488 29.59 2.15 -17.16
CA ALA A 488 30.92 2.17 -16.58
C ALA A 488 30.86 2.01 -15.04
N THR A 489 31.95 1.53 -14.45
CA THR A 489 32.08 1.38 -13.00
C THR A 489 32.96 2.49 -12.44
N ILE A 490 32.43 3.24 -11.47
CA ILE A 490 33.18 4.22 -10.68
C ILE A 490 33.36 3.68 -9.27
N LEU A 491 34.60 3.60 -8.81
CA LEU A 491 34.90 3.27 -7.43
C LEU A 491 34.98 4.54 -6.58
N VAL A 492 34.45 4.49 -5.36
CA VAL A 492 34.44 5.61 -4.42
C VAL A 492 34.99 5.17 -3.08
N ARG A 493 36.01 5.87 -2.58
CA ARG A 493 36.62 5.68 -1.27
C ARG A 493 36.17 6.78 -0.33
N LEU A 494 35.87 6.41 0.91
CA LEU A 494 35.51 7.32 1.99
C LEU A 494 36.47 7.13 3.17
N LEU A 495 37.09 8.22 3.61
CA LEU A 495 37.82 8.28 4.88
C LEU A 495 37.11 9.24 5.83
N VAL A 496 36.89 8.79 7.06
CA VAL A 496 36.33 9.61 8.16
C VAL A 496 37.33 9.59 9.31
N ASN A 497 37.79 10.76 9.74
CA ASN A 497 38.83 10.91 10.77
C ASN A 497 40.10 10.10 10.45
N GLY A 498 40.46 10.01 9.17
CA GLY A 498 41.62 9.25 8.69
C GLY A 498 41.43 7.73 8.60
N VAL A 499 40.24 7.21 8.93
CA VAL A 499 39.93 5.77 8.82
C VAL A 499 39.11 5.51 7.56
N GLU A 500 39.62 4.65 6.69
CA GLU A 500 38.93 4.20 5.48
C GLU A 500 37.73 3.31 5.83
N LYS A 501 36.59 3.59 5.19
CA LYS A 501 35.36 2.80 5.30
C LYS A 501 35.25 1.91 4.07
N THR A 502 34.95 0.63 4.28
CA THR A 502 34.97 -0.41 3.23
C THR A 502 33.66 -1.20 3.20
N GLY A 503 33.40 -1.92 2.11
CA GLY A 503 32.14 -2.67 1.94
C GLY A 503 31.96 -3.79 2.98
N ASN A 504 33.05 -4.41 3.42
CA ASN A 504 33.04 -5.46 4.46
C ASN A 504 33.38 -4.92 5.87
N GLY A 505 33.83 -3.68 5.99
CA GLY A 505 34.26 -3.07 7.25
C GLY A 505 35.66 -3.48 7.73
N GLU A 506 36.41 -4.21 6.92
CA GLU A 506 37.79 -4.62 7.24
C GLU A 506 38.81 -3.68 6.58
N ALA A 507 40.00 -3.59 7.19
CA ALA A 507 41.11 -2.81 6.65
C ALA A 507 41.56 -3.39 5.30
N GLY A 508 41.63 -2.54 4.27
CA GLY A 508 41.95 -2.97 2.90
C GLY A 508 40.80 -3.70 2.19
N GLY A 509 39.59 -3.65 2.73
CA GLY A 509 38.38 -4.09 2.03
C GLY A 509 38.01 -3.22 0.83
N ASP A 510 36.98 -3.65 0.11
CA ASP A 510 36.60 -3.01 -1.15
C ASP A 510 35.99 -1.60 -0.95
N PRO A 511 36.30 -0.64 -1.85
CA PRO A 511 35.62 0.65 -1.91
C PRO A 511 34.16 0.47 -2.36
N ALA A 512 33.39 1.56 -2.33
CA ALA A 512 32.05 1.57 -2.92
C ALA A 512 32.18 1.45 -4.44
N SER A 513 31.31 0.67 -5.07
CA SER A 513 31.26 0.51 -6.53
C SER A 513 29.93 1.03 -7.06
N PHE A 514 29.98 1.96 -8.01
CA PHE A 514 28.82 2.49 -8.70
C PHE A 514 28.87 2.12 -10.17
N THR A 515 27.94 1.28 -10.61
CA THR A 515 27.66 1.11 -12.05
C THR A 515 26.80 2.28 -12.52
N MET A 516 27.25 3.01 -13.53
CA MET A 516 26.59 4.22 -14.01
C MET A 516 26.58 4.28 -15.53
N THR A 517 25.53 4.84 -16.10
CA THR A 517 25.39 5.09 -17.54
C THR A 517 25.15 6.59 -17.71
N PRO A 518 26.11 7.36 -18.25
CA PRO A 518 25.96 8.79 -18.48
C PRO A 518 24.82 9.11 -19.45
#